data_AF-A0ABD5LNW2-F1
#
_entry.id   AF-A0ABD5LNW2-F1
#
_cell.length_a   1.000
_cell.length_b   1.000
_cell.length_c   1.000
_cell.angle_alpha   90.00
_cell.angle_beta   90.00
_cell.angle_gamma   90.00
#
_symmetry.space_group_name_H-M   'P 1'
#
loop_
_entity.id
_entity.type
_entity.pdbx_description
1 polymer ?
#
loop_
_entity_poly.entity_id
_entity_poly.type
_entity_poly.pdbx_seq_one_letter_code
_entity_poly.pdbx_strand_id
1 'polypeptide(L)'
;MSHPFPILMRRSEVIDMAEAVRRTGRSSKTITKYCRDHGIGRQIGSGVPIEISAPALEMVMHGLWDALELLREGNRSDSRVRRIYDHLGISPFE
;
A
#
# COMPACT_ATOMS: atom_id res chain seq x y z
N MET A 1 -6.63 20.09 3.13
CA MET A 1 -6.02 18.91 3.79
C MET A 1 -4.87 18.45 2.93
N SER A 2 -3.63 18.51 3.44
CA SER A 2 -2.47 17.94 2.77
C SER A 2 -2.66 16.45 2.60
N HIS A 3 -2.45 15.93 1.39
CA HIS A 3 -2.41 14.47 1.19
C HIS A 3 -1.12 13.94 1.83
N PRO A 4 -1.15 12.75 2.47
CA PRO A 4 0.06 12.19 3.05
C PRO A 4 1.13 11.97 1.99
N PHE A 5 2.41 12.10 2.35
CA PHE A 5 3.52 11.84 1.44
C PHE A 5 3.39 10.44 0.84
N PRO A 6 3.65 10.22 -0.45
CA PRO A 6 3.45 8.91 -1.07
C PRO A 6 4.42 7.87 -0.49
N ILE A 7 3.99 6.62 -0.46
CA ILE A 7 4.90 5.50 -0.18
C ILE A 7 5.81 5.28 -1.38
N LEU A 8 7.12 5.20 -1.13
CA LEU A 8 8.12 4.85 -2.14
C LEU A 8 8.08 3.34 -2.39
N MET A 9 7.16 2.92 -3.27
CA MET A 9 6.89 1.52 -3.58
C MET A 9 8.04 0.83 -4.31
N ARG A 10 8.33 -0.40 -3.93
CA ARG A 10 9.21 -1.32 -4.66
C ARG A 10 8.41 -2.19 -5.62
N ARG A 11 9.04 -2.67 -6.69
CA ARG A 11 8.35 -3.47 -7.71
C ARG A 11 7.74 -4.76 -7.16
N SER A 12 8.43 -5.41 -6.24
CA SER A 12 8.03 -6.66 -5.58
C SER A 12 6.72 -6.56 -4.79
N GLU A 13 6.35 -5.36 -4.35
CA GLU A 13 5.19 -5.11 -3.49
C GLU A 13 4.03 -4.38 -4.17
N VAL A 14 4.18 -4.07 -5.46
CA VAL A 14 3.15 -3.36 -6.24
C VAL A 14 2.12 -4.37 -6.78
N ILE A 15 0.85 -4.05 -6.56
CA ILE A 15 -0.29 -4.76 -7.15
C ILE A 15 -1.16 -3.79 -7.93
N ASP A 16 -1.94 -4.32 -8.88
CA ASP A 16 -2.94 -3.54 -9.59
C ASP A 16 -4.29 -3.50 -8.84
N MET A 17 -5.25 -2.77 -9.41
CA MET A 17 -6.59 -2.66 -8.85
C MET A 17 -7.33 -4.00 -8.80
N ALA A 18 -7.15 -4.87 -9.79
CA ALA A 18 -7.87 -6.15 -9.85
C ALA A 18 -7.41 -7.08 -8.72
N GLU A 19 -6.10 -7.15 -8.50
CA GLU A 19 -5.49 -7.89 -7.41
C GLU A 19 -5.85 -7.30 -6.04
N ALA A 20 -5.89 -5.97 -5.92
CA ALA A 20 -6.32 -5.31 -4.69
C ALA A 20 -7.79 -5.63 -4.33
N VAL A 21 -8.69 -5.65 -5.32
CA VAL A 21 -10.08 -6.10 -5.13
C VAL A 21 -10.12 -7.57 -4.71
N ARG A 22 -9.36 -8.43 -5.40
CA ARG A 22 -9.32 -9.87 -5.11
C ARG A 22 -8.84 -10.16 -3.69
N ARG A 23 -7.80 -9.47 -3.22
CA ARG A 23 -7.24 -9.66 -1.86
C ARG A 23 -8.17 -9.14 -0.76
N THR A 24 -8.77 -7.98 -0.97
CA THR A 24 -9.49 -7.27 0.11
C THR A 24 -11.00 -7.52 0.12
N GLY A 25 -11.56 -8.01 -0.99
CA GLY A 25 -13.01 -8.08 -1.20
C GLY A 25 -13.69 -6.71 -1.28
N ARG A 26 -12.93 -5.60 -1.29
CA ARG A 26 -13.46 -4.24 -1.36
C ARG A 26 -13.68 -3.82 -2.80
N SER A 27 -14.65 -2.94 -3.01
CA SER A 27 -14.89 -2.36 -4.34
C SER A 27 -13.68 -1.52 -4.79
N SER A 28 -13.47 -1.45 -6.11
CA SER A 28 -12.45 -0.56 -6.70
C SER A 28 -12.62 0.89 -6.25
N LYS A 29 -13.87 1.37 -6.13
CA LYS A 29 -14.19 2.71 -5.59
C LYS A 29 -13.65 2.91 -4.17
N THR A 30 -13.81 1.90 -3.30
CA THR A 30 -13.29 1.92 -1.93
C THR A 30 -11.77 1.95 -1.92
N ILE A 31 -11.12 1.14 -2.77
CA ILE A 31 -9.67 1.07 -2.85
C ILE A 31 -9.09 2.39 -3.40
N THR A 32 -9.70 2.97 -4.43
CA THR A 32 -9.32 4.30 -4.94
C THR A 32 -9.43 5.37 -3.84
N LYS A 33 -10.47 5.29 -3.00
CA LYS A 33 -10.60 6.18 -1.84
C LYS A 33 -9.43 5.98 -0.87
N TYR A 34 -9.05 4.74 -0.54
CA TYR A 34 -7.89 4.48 0.32
C TYR A 34 -6.58 4.97 -0.28
N CYS A 35 -6.35 4.76 -1.58
CA CYS A 35 -5.17 5.28 -2.28
C CYS A 35 -5.04 6.79 -2.14
N ARG A 36 -6.13 7.52 -2.32
CA ARG A 36 -6.16 8.98 -2.18
C ARG A 36 -6.01 9.44 -0.73
N ASP A 37 -6.77 8.85 0.18
CA ASP A 37 -6.88 9.32 1.56
C ASP A 37 -5.60 8.97 2.37
N HIS A 38 -4.91 7.88 2.02
CA HIS A 38 -3.73 7.37 2.74
C HIS A 38 -2.42 7.40 1.94
N GLY A 39 -2.43 7.85 0.69
CA GLY A 39 -1.21 7.95 -0.13
C GLY A 39 -0.54 6.61 -0.42
N ILE A 40 -1.35 5.55 -0.54
CA ILE A 40 -0.90 4.16 -0.75
C ILE A 40 -0.95 3.70 -2.21
N GLY A 41 -1.36 4.60 -3.11
CA GLY A 41 -1.47 4.37 -4.55
C GLY A 41 -0.67 5.39 -5.35
N ARG A 42 -0.23 5.01 -6.56
CA ARG A 42 0.48 5.85 -7.53
C ARG A 42 -0.18 5.72 -8.90
N GLN A 43 -0.40 6.87 -9.56
CA GLN A 43 -0.81 6.92 -10.97
C GLN A 43 0.08 7.95 -11.67
N ILE A 44 0.87 7.50 -12.65
CA ILE A 44 1.90 8.33 -13.31
C ILE A 44 1.28 9.30 -14.34
N GLY A 45 0.04 9.05 -14.78
CA GLY A 45 -0.67 9.93 -15.69
C GLY A 45 -2.10 9.50 -15.93
N SER A 46 -2.88 10.34 -16.61
CA SER A 46 -4.25 10.02 -17.00
C SER A 46 -4.29 8.76 -17.87
N GLY A 47 -5.23 7.85 -17.60
CA GLY A 47 -5.38 6.60 -18.34
C GLY A 47 -4.38 5.50 -17.99
N VAL A 48 -3.35 5.77 -17.17
CA VAL A 48 -2.43 4.75 -16.68
C VAL A 48 -3.08 3.98 -15.52
N PRO A 49 -2.94 2.65 -15.43
CA PRO A 49 -3.41 1.90 -14.27
C PRO A 49 -2.85 2.44 -12.96
N ILE A 50 -3.65 2.37 -11.89
CA ILE A 50 -3.18 2.70 -10.54
C ILE A 50 -2.34 1.53 -10.02
N GLU A 51 -1.12 1.84 -9.60
CA GLU A 51 -0.25 0.95 -8.83
C GLU A 51 -0.52 1.13 -7.34
N ILE A 52 -0.60 0.04 -6.58
CA ILE A 52 -0.97 0.04 -5.17
C ILE A 52 0.09 -0.72 -4.37
N SER A 53 0.51 -0.16 -3.25
CA SER A 53 1.38 -0.88 -2.31
C SER A 53 0.55 -1.94 -1.57
N ALA A 54 0.82 -3.22 -1.82
CA ALA A 54 0.18 -4.33 -1.13
C ALA A 54 0.33 -4.27 0.40
N PRO A 55 1.52 -4.09 1.00
CA PRO A 55 1.65 -4.01 2.46
C PRO A 55 0.92 -2.79 3.03
N ALA A 56 0.95 -1.65 2.35
CA ALA A 56 0.22 -0.47 2.81
C ALA A 56 -1.30 -0.67 2.77
N LEU A 57 -1.81 -1.35 1.74
CA LEU A 57 -3.23 -1.70 1.66
C LEU A 57 -3.64 -2.61 2.82
N GLU A 58 -2.83 -3.61 3.16
CA GLU A 58 -3.06 -4.50 4.31
C GLU A 58 -3.08 -3.70 5.62
N MET A 59 -2.14 -2.76 5.81
CA MET A 59 -2.10 -1.89 6.97
C MET A 59 -3.35 -1.01 7.10
N VAL A 60 -3.82 -0.43 5.99
CA VAL A 60 -5.08 0.37 5.98
C VAL A 60 -6.28 -0.51 6.33
N MET A 61 -6.36 -1.72 5.78
CA MET A 61 -7.45 -2.66 6.02
C MET A 61 -7.55 -3.10 7.49
N HIS A 62 -6.41 -3.16 8.18
CA HIS A 62 -6.31 -3.55 9.59
C HIS A 62 -6.18 -2.37 10.57
N GLY A 63 -6.17 -1.12 10.09
CA GLY A 63 -6.02 0.06 10.94
C GLY A 63 -4.64 0.21 11.58
N LEU A 64 -3.59 -0.33 10.95
CA LEU A 64 -2.20 -0.32 11.44
C LEU A 64 -1.48 0.97 11.04
N TRP A 65 -1.93 2.10 11.58
CA TRP A 65 -1.46 3.44 11.17
C TRP A 65 0.02 3.68 11.49
N ASP A 66 0.49 3.24 12.65
CA ASP A 66 1.91 3.39 13.01
C ASP A 66 2.84 2.64 12.05
N ALA A 67 2.43 1.44 11.61
CA ALA A 67 3.19 0.65 10.64
C ALA A 67 3.16 1.31 9.25
N LEU A 68 2.03 1.92 8.89
CA LEU A 68 1.88 2.64 7.63
C LEU A 68 2.83 3.84 7.55
N GLU A 69 2.96 4.60 8.64
CA GLU A 69 3.85 5.76 8.67
C GLU A 69 5.34 5.35 8.69
N LEU A 70 5.69 4.27 9.40
CA LEU A 70 7.04 3.69 9.29
C LEU A 70 7.38 3.25 7.86
N LEU A 71 6.44 2.60 7.18
CA LEU A 71 6.62 2.20 5.79
C LEU A 71 6.79 3.43 4.88
N ARG A 72 6.04 4.50 5.15
CA ARG A 72 6.13 5.79 4.44
C ARG A 72 7.49 6.46 4.64
N GLU A 73 8.05 6.39 5.84
CA GLU A 73 9.43 6.83 6.15
C GLU A 73 10.51 5.92 5.55
N GLY A 74 10.12 4.77 4.99
CA GLY A 74 11.03 3.79 4.39
C GLY A 74 11.60 2.78 5.38
N ASN A 75 11.19 2.81 6.65
CA ASN A 75 11.63 1.89 7.69
C ASN A 75 10.96 0.51 7.58
N ARG A 76 11.45 -0.29 6.63
CA ARG A 76 10.96 -1.66 6.38
C ARG A 76 11.52 -2.72 7.34
N SER A 77 12.53 -2.35 8.14
CA SER A 77 13.13 -3.24 9.13
C SER A 77 12.39 -3.25 10.47
N ASP A 78 11.55 -2.27 10.75
CA ASP A 78 10.70 -2.26 11.95
C ASP A 78 9.80 -3.52 11.96
N SER A 79 9.68 -4.14 13.14
CA SER A 79 8.96 -5.40 13.30
C SER A 79 7.49 -5.31 12.93
N ARG A 80 6.86 -4.14 13.11
CA ARG A 80 5.46 -3.88 12.73
C ARG A 80 5.27 -3.90 11.21
N VAL A 81 6.25 -3.38 10.47
CA VAL A 81 6.23 -3.40 9.01
C VAL A 81 6.58 -4.79 8.50
N ARG A 82 7.67 -5.38 9.01
CA ARG A 82 8.17 -6.69 8.59
C ARG A 82 7.11 -7.79 8.72
N ARG A 83 6.33 -7.78 9.81
CA ARG A 83 5.22 -8.73 10.01
C ARG A 83 4.22 -8.74 8.84
N ILE A 84 3.97 -7.58 8.21
CA ILE A 84 3.03 -7.48 7.08
C ILE A 84 3.66 -8.04 5.81
N TYR A 85 4.94 -7.78 5.56
CA TYR A 85 5.67 -8.42 4.46
C TYR A 85 5.70 -9.94 4.61
N ASP A 86 5.98 -10.44 5.81
CA ASP A 86 5.97 -11.87 6.12
C ASP A 86 4.59 -12.49 5.89
N HIS A 87 3.52 -11.80 6.32
CA HIS A 87 2.13 -12.24 6.09
C HIS A 87 1.79 -12.33 4.59
N LEU A 88 2.27 -11.38 3.80
CA LEU A 88 2.03 -11.34 2.36
C LEU A 88 2.97 -12.27 1.55
N GLY A 89 4.00 -12.84 2.19
CA GLY A 89 5.01 -13.66 1.51
C GLY A 89 5.88 -12.86 0.54
N ILE A 90 6.13 -11.58 0.81
CA ILE A 90 6.92 -10.67 -0.04
C ILE A 90 8.20 -10.25 0.70
N SER A 91 9.35 -10.21 0.02
CA SER A 91 10.59 -9.71 0.62
C SER A 91 10.58 -8.18 0.73
N PRO A 92 10.87 -7.60 1.91
CA PRO A 92 11.01 -6.15 2.07
C PRO A 92 12.32 -5.59 1.49
N PHE A 93 13.20 -6.43 0.95
CA PHE A 93 14.56 -6.06 0.49
C PHE A 93 14.82 -6.31 -0.99
N GLU A 94 13.85 -6.85 -1.72
CA GLU A 94 13.93 -7.15 -3.17
C GLU A 94 13.10 -6.18 -4.02
#